data_AF-A0A952KEK6-F1
#
_entry.id   AF-A0A952KEK6-F1
#
_cell.length_a   1.000
_cell.length_b   1.000
_cell.length_c   1.000
_cell.angle_alpha   90.00
_cell.angle_beta   90.00
_cell.angle_gamma   90.00
#
_symmetry.space_group_name_H-M   'P 1'
#
loop_
_entity.id
_entity.type
_entity.pdbx_description
1 polymer ?
#
loop_
_entity_poly.entity_id
_entity_poly.type
_entity_poly.pdbx_seq_one_letter_code
_entity_poly.pdbx_strand_id
1 'polypeptide(L)'
;MIWLKRLFAGLLVLVLLIAAALAVYAYKAFPTIDGELQAAGLQGPVALQRDKADVTHIKAQTPHDAWFSLGYVHAQERGWQLEFNRRVMHGELSEAFGPATLETDKLLRTLGVVRAAERQWQNLPAEGRDAMQAYSDGINAFYAGSLQALSDSLAWSLMMALDLGGNWGTEFARLYAARTLKTAELWQLFPPYPGEQPASGVDFSRLYADLGIYRANTPVATKKVAASQGSTWAGGTFYAQSPLAAATTAAAGDINEWAAALGQADGKGSNNWVVAGSHSRTGKPLLANDPHLGLSAPAIWYFAHLQANGLDVIGATLPGLPFVVLGHTRKVAWSFTNTAPDVQDLYLEQINPANPRQYRVPGGSPNAEAWADFQTREETIKVKGQPDLVLTVRESRHGPVLSDVQKSHADLLDTGKYVIALRWSALDLDNQTVLAGLRANRAQSTDEMIAAFAAYHSPMQNLVTADVTGRMAFKAAGKVPLRKPDNDIRGIAPSPGWDARYDWAGWVPYAQTPQTGQGEIEAKGWLSTANQRITPPGFPLFMGQDWTVPYRYDRIEQLLAATPQHDVASMQRIQGDQLSAATVKLLPFLQK
;
A
#
# COMPACT_ATOMS: atom_id res chain seq x y z
N MET A 1 -47.33 -37.10 28.07
CA MET A 1 -47.61 -36.27 26.86
C MET A 1 -47.81 -34.78 27.14
N ILE A 2 -48.60 -34.36 28.14
CA ILE A 2 -48.87 -32.92 28.40
C ILE A 2 -47.60 -32.12 28.78
N TRP A 3 -46.73 -32.70 29.61
CA TRP A 3 -45.47 -32.07 30.02
C TRP A 3 -44.47 -31.86 28.87
N LEU A 4 -44.36 -32.80 27.93
CA LEU A 4 -43.55 -32.63 26.71
C LEU A 4 -44.10 -31.52 25.81
N LYS A 5 -45.42 -31.42 25.64
CA LYS A 5 -46.04 -30.33 24.87
C LYS A 5 -45.79 -28.96 25.50
N ARG A 6 -45.85 -28.87 26.83
CA ARG A 6 -45.53 -27.63 27.58
C ARG A 6 -44.06 -27.26 27.50
N LEU A 7 -43.15 -28.25 27.61
CA LEU A 7 -41.72 -28.04 27.44
C LEU A 7 -41.40 -27.54 26.01
N PHE A 8 -41.98 -28.18 24.99
CA PHE A 8 -41.79 -27.77 23.60
C PHE A 8 -42.35 -26.37 23.33
N ALA A 9 -43.55 -26.06 23.82
CA ALA A 9 -44.12 -24.72 23.73
C ALA A 9 -43.25 -23.68 24.45
N GLY A 10 -42.71 -24.00 25.63
CA GLY A 10 -41.78 -23.14 26.37
C GLY A 10 -40.47 -22.90 25.62
N LEU A 11 -39.89 -23.94 25.02
CA LEU A 11 -38.69 -23.83 24.19
C LEU A 11 -38.94 -23.00 22.93
N LEU A 12 -40.09 -23.19 22.27
CA LEU A 12 -40.47 -22.41 21.09
C LEU A 12 -40.61 -20.92 21.45
N VAL A 13 -41.28 -20.59 22.56
CA VAL A 13 -41.40 -19.21 23.05
C VAL A 13 -40.03 -18.62 23.36
N LEU A 14 -39.14 -19.37 24.02
CA LEU A 14 -37.78 -18.91 24.32
C LEU A 14 -36.98 -18.63 23.03
N VAL A 15 -37.05 -19.51 22.04
CA VAL A 15 -36.38 -19.32 20.75
C VAL A 15 -36.93 -18.08 20.04
N LEU A 16 -38.25 -17.87 20.04
CA LEU A 16 -38.86 -16.67 19.45
C LEU A 16 -38.45 -15.39 20.17
N LEU A 17 -38.35 -15.41 21.50
CA LEU A 17 -37.88 -14.26 22.29
C LEU A 17 -36.41 -13.96 22.02
N ILE A 18 -35.55 -14.98 21.91
CA ILE A 18 -34.14 -14.80 21.54
C ILE A 18 -34.04 -14.24 20.11
N ALA A 19 -34.79 -14.78 19.16
CA ALA A 19 -34.81 -14.29 17.79
C ALA A 19 -35.30 -12.84 17.71
N ALA A 20 -36.34 -12.47 18.46
CA ALA A 20 -36.83 -11.09 18.54
C ALA A 20 -35.80 -10.16 19.18
N ALA A 21 -35.14 -10.58 20.27
CA ALA A 21 -34.09 -9.79 20.91
C ALA A 21 -32.89 -9.58 19.97
N LEU A 22 -32.47 -10.62 19.24
CA LEU A 22 -31.42 -10.54 18.23
C LEU A 22 -31.82 -9.63 17.06
N ALA A 23 -33.07 -9.69 16.60
CA ALA A 23 -33.57 -8.83 15.54
C ALA A 23 -33.61 -7.36 15.96
N VAL A 24 -34.06 -7.07 17.18
CA VAL A 24 -34.05 -5.70 17.75
C VAL A 24 -32.61 -5.20 17.95
N TYR A 25 -31.71 -6.06 18.43
CA TYR A 25 -30.29 -5.73 18.58
C TYR A 25 -29.67 -5.43 17.21
N ALA A 26 -29.89 -6.28 16.20
CA ALA A 26 -29.39 -6.07 14.85
C ALA A 26 -29.94 -4.77 14.24
N TYR A 27 -31.25 -4.51 14.35
CA TYR A 27 -31.87 -3.28 13.87
C TYR A 27 -31.27 -2.03 14.54
N LYS A 28 -31.02 -2.08 15.86
CA LYS A 28 -30.39 -0.98 16.60
C LYS A 28 -28.89 -0.86 16.39
N ALA A 29 -28.23 -1.90 15.92
CA ALA A 29 -26.80 -1.90 15.62
C ALA A 29 -26.48 -1.23 14.28
N PHE A 30 -27.46 -1.12 13.37
CA PHE A 30 -27.28 -0.36 12.14
C PHE A 30 -27.30 1.15 12.41
N PRO A 31 -26.38 1.90 11.81
CA PRO A 31 -26.37 3.35 11.93
C PRO A 31 -27.63 3.96 11.29
N THR A 32 -28.13 5.04 11.87
CA THR A 32 -29.14 5.89 11.21
C THR A 32 -28.49 6.63 10.05
N ILE A 33 -28.86 6.31 8.81
CA ILE A 33 -28.26 6.89 7.59
C ILE A 33 -29.09 8.02 6.95
N ASP A 34 -30.36 8.15 7.35
CA ASP A 34 -31.33 9.12 6.83
C ASP A 34 -31.88 10.02 7.94
N GLY A 35 -32.37 11.19 7.55
CA GLY A 35 -32.99 12.16 8.46
C GLY A 35 -32.06 13.30 8.87
N GLU A 36 -32.47 14.04 9.90
CA GLU A 36 -31.67 15.14 10.46
C GLU A 36 -30.85 14.64 11.66
N LEU A 37 -29.53 14.74 11.53
CA LEU A 37 -28.58 14.34 12.57
C LEU A 37 -27.84 15.58 13.06
N GLN A 38 -27.64 15.67 14.38
CA GLN A 38 -26.78 16.69 14.99
C GLN A 38 -25.42 16.06 15.29
N ALA A 39 -24.35 16.71 14.84
CA ALA A 39 -22.98 16.31 15.13
C ALA A 39 -22.22 17.50 15.72
N ALA A 40 -21.65 17.30 16.91
CA ALA A 40 -20.79 18.30 17.53
C ALA A 40 -19.52 18.50 16.68
N GLY A 41 -19.18 19.75 16.37
CA GLY A 41 -18.02 20.10 15.54
C GLY A 41 -18.37 20.63 14.14
N LEU A 42 -19.60 20.44 13.67
CA LEU A 42 -20.09 21.11 12.45
C LEU A 42 -20.24 22.62 12.68
N GLN A 43 -19.74 23.42 11.73
CA GLN A 43 -19.83 24.88 11.78
C GLN A 43 -21.09 25.42 11.09
N GLY A 44 -21.67 24.64 10.16
CA GLY A 44 -22.91 24.97 9.47
C GLY A 44 -23.68 23.73 9.02
N PRO A 45 -24.86 23.91 8.40
CA PRO A 45 -25.65 22.81 7.88
C PRO A 45 -24.94 22.14 6.69
N VAL A 46 -24.97 20.80 6.66
CA VAL A 46 -24.47 19.97 5.58
C VAL A 46 -25.60 19.11 5.03
N ALA A 47 -25.74 19.07 3.70
CA ALA A 47 -26.65 18.15 3.03
C ALA A 47 -25.89 16.91 2.54
N LEU A 48 -26.38 15.73 2.93
CA LEU A 48 -25.87 14.43 2.50
C LEU A 48 -26.91 13.74 1.62
N GLN A 49 -26.49 13.22 0.46
CA GLN A 49 -27.34 12.44 -0.42
C GLN A 49 -26.56 11.25 -0.98
N ARG A 50 -27.19 10.08 -1.04
CA ARG A 50 -26.65 8.90 -1.73
C ARG A 50 -27.42 8.69 -3.03
N ASP A 51 -26.70 8.55 -4.14
CA ASP A 51 -27.34 8.32 -5.43
C ASP A 51 -27.60 6.82 -5.70
N LYS A 52 -28.12 6.50 -6.89
CA LYS A 52 -28.46 5.11 -7.27
C LYS A 52 -27.23 4.21 -7.45
N ALA A 53 -26.05 4.80 -7.59
CA ALA A 53 -24.77 4.10 -7.69
C ALA A 53 -24.04 4.04 -6.34
N ASP A 54 -24.71 4.44 -5.26
CA ASP A 54 -24.16 4.50 -3.90
C ASP A 54 -23.00 5.50 -3.75
N VAL A 55 -23.01 6.57 -4.56
CA VAL A 55 -22.10 7.70 -4.39
C VAL A 55 -22.64 8.65 -3.34
N THR A 56 -21.83 8.94 -2.33
CA THR A 56 -22.18 9.91 -1.28
C THR A 56 -21.83 11.33 -1.71
N HIS A 57 -22.84 12.16 -1.89
CA HIS A 57 -22.72 13.59 -2.16
C HIS A 57 -22.80 14.39 -0.87
N ILE A 58 -21.72 15.09 -0.55
CA ILE A 58 -21.56 15.96 0.61
C ILE A 58 -21.55 17.41 0.14
N LYS A 59 -22.58 18.17 0.51
CA LYS A 59 -22.68 19.59 0.20
C LYS A 59 -22.65 20.42 1.48
N ALA A 60 -21.57 21.16 1.66
CA ALA A 60 -21.31 22.03 2.79
C ALA A 60 -21.01 23.46 2.34
N GLN A 61 -21.00 24.42 3.28
CA GLN A 61 -20.57 25.79 2.98
C GLN A 61 -19.04 25.92 3.01
N THR A 62 -18.38 25.25 3.97
CA THR A 62 -16.94 25.32 4.19
C THR A 62 -16.24 23.99 3.86
N PRO A 63 -14.97 24.00 3.42
CA PRO A 63 -14.19 22.78 3.27
C PRO A 63 -14.06 21.99 4.58
N HIS A 64 -13.97 22.68 5.72
CA HIS A 64 -13.95 22.07 7.04
C HIS A 64 -15.13 21.12 7.23
N ASP A 65 -16.35 21.61 7.03
CA ASP A 65 -17.56 20.81 7.21
C ASP A 65 -17.66 19.68 6.18
N ALA A 66 -17.12 19.86 4.96
CA ALA A 66 -17.06 18.78 3.97
C ALA A 66 -16.12 17.64 4.41
N TRP A 67 -14.93 17.95 4.92
CA TRP A 67 -13.99 16.96 5.44
C TRP A 67 -14.51 16.28 6.70
N PHE A 68 -15.10 17.06 7.62
CA PHE A 68 -15.79 16.54 8.80
C PHE A 68 -16.88 15.55 8.42
N SER A 69 -17.78 15.93 7.51
CA SER A 69 -18.86 15.04 7.09
C SER A 69 -18.36 13.80 6.35
N LEU A 70 -17.25 13.89 5.60
CA LEU A 70 -16.64 12.70 5.01
C LEU A 70 -16.15 11.73 6.08
N GLY A 71 -15.48 12.23 7.13
CA GLY A 71 -15.05 11.42 8.27
C GLY A 71 -16.21 10.79 9.01
N TYR A 72 -17.26 11.58 9.26
CA TYR A 72 -18.49 11.10 9.90
C TYR A 72 -19.14 9.97 9.09
N VAL A 73 -19.28 10.13 7.77
CA VAL A 73 -19.88 9.11 6.90
C VAL A 73 -19.00 7.87 6.76
N HIS A 74 -17.68 8.03 6.65
CA HIS A 74 -16.76 6.90 6.70
C HIS A 74 -16.90 6.12 8.02
N ALA A 75 -17.03 6.79 9.17
CA ALA A 75 -17.28 6.13 10.45
C ALA A 75 -18.65 5.43 10.50
N GLN A 76 -19.67 6.10 9.98
CA GLN A 76 -21.03 5.59 9.89
C GLN A 76 -21.10 4.29 9.08
N GLU A 77 -20.50 4.26 7.89
CA GLU A 77 -20.70 3.17 6.92
C GLU A 77 -19.54 2.17 6.87
N ARG A 78 -18.33 2.61 7.23
CA ARG A 78 -17.08 1.84 7.16
C ARG A 78 -16.45 1.67 8.54
N GLY A 79 -17.23 1.78 9.60
CA GLY A 79 -16.74 1.75 10.97
C GLY A 79 -15.89 0.52 11.33
N TRP A 80 -16.31 -0.68 10.92
CA TRP A 80 -15.52 -1.90 11.11
C TRP A 80 -14.18 -1.83 10.36
N GLN A 81 -14.18 -1.32 9.13
CA GLN A 81 -12.97 -1.17 8.32
C GLN A 81 -12.01 -0.16 8.96
N LEU A 82 -12.50 0.97 9.47
CA LEU A 82 -11.68 1.96 10.17
C LEU A 82 -11.05 1.39 11.44
N GLU A 83 -11.83 0.70 12.29
CA GLU A 83 -11.30 0.10 13.52
C GLU A 83 -10.32 -1.04 13.23
N PHE A 84 -10.60 -1.87 12.22
CA PHE A 84 -9.67 -2.91 11.80
C PHE A 84 -8.35 -2.31 11.30
N ASN A 85 -8.42 -1.32 10.41
CA ASN A 85 -7.25 -0.61 9.89
C ASN A 85 -6.45 0.06 11.01
N ARG A 86 -7.13 0.62 12.02
CA ARG A 86 -6.50 1.16 13.24
C ARG A 86 -5.71 0.08 13.98
N ARG A 87 -6.33 -1.05 14.29
CA ARG A 87 -5.64 -2.14 14.99
C ARG A 87 -4.45 -2.69 14.21
N VAL A 88 -4.57 -2.78 12.88
CA VAL A 88 -3.44 -3.13 12.02
C VAL A 88 -2.31 -2.14 12.24
N MET A 89 -2.50 -0.86 11.90
CA MET A 89 -1.36 0.08 11.87
C MET A 89 -0.72 0.31 13.24
N HIS A 90 -1.49 0.17 14.32
CA HIS A 90 -0.99 0.21 15.69
C HIS A 90 -0.34 -1.11 16.14
N GLY A 91 -0.54 -2.23 15.45
CA GLY A 91 -0.11 -3.55 15.92
C GLY A 91 -0.84 -3.95 17.21
N GLU A 92 -2.17 -3.97 17.13
CA GLU A 92 -3.12 -4.28 18.21
C GLU A 92 -4.15 -5.35 17.80
N LEU A 93 -3.86 -6.14 16.75
CA LEU A 93 -4.75 -7.22 16.33
C LEU A 93 -4.83 -8.31 17.40
N SER A 94 -3.73 -8.60 18.10
CA SER A 94 -3.62 -9.67 19.09
C SER A 94 -4.45 -9.43 20.33
N GLU A 95 -4.78 -8.17 20.61
CA GLU A 95 -5.72 -7.83 21.67
C GLU A 95 -7.12 -8.37 21.36
N ALA A 96 -7.52 -8.35 20.08
CA ALA A 96 -8.84 -8.81 19.64
C ALA A 96 -8.86 -10.29 19.22
N PHE A 97 -7.81 -10.75 18.54
CA PHE A 97 -7.72 -12.04 17.86
C PHE A 97 -6.74 -13.03 18.52
N GLY A 98 -6.01 -12.61 19.55
CA GLY A 98 -5.12 -13.47 20.31
C GLY A 98 -3.81 -13.81 19.61
N PRO A 99 -3.16 -14.92 19.97
CA PRO A 99 -1.80 -15.25 19.52
C PRO A 99 -1.64 -15.42 18.00
N ALA A 100 -2.73 -15.66 17.27
CA ALA A 100 -2.71 -15.89 15.83
C ALA A 100 -2.13 -14.69 15.06
N THR A 101 -2.33 -13.47 15.56
CA THR A 101 -1.91 -12.21 14.90
C THR A 101 -0.67 -11.58 15.53
N LEU A 102 -0.02 -12.28 16.47
CA LEU A 102 1.08 -11.71 17.27
C LEU A 102 2.30 -11.36 16.43
N GLU A 103 2.62 -12.16 15.42
CA GLU A 103 3.75 -11.89 14.53
C GLU A 103 3.50 -10.64 13.67
N THR A 104 2.25 -10.42 13.25
CA THR A 104 1.84 -9.19 12.54
C THR A 104 2.00 -7.96 13.44
N ASP A 105 1.51 -8.03 14.69
CA ASP A 105 1.66 -6.91 15.62
C ASP A 105 3.13 -6.61 15.90
N LYS A 106 3.96 -7.64 16.13
CA LYS A 106 5.41 -7.47 16.32
C LYS A 106 6.06 -6.77 15.12
N LEU A 107 5.69 -7.15 13.90
CA LEU A 107 6.21 -6.51 12.69
C LEU A 107 5.80 -5.04 12.62
N LEU A 108 4.52 -4.71 12.80
CA LEU A 108 4.00 -3.35 12.67
C LEU A 108 4.52 -2.43 13.79
N ARG A 109 4.64 -2.95 15.02
CA ARG A 109 5.31 -2.30 16.15
C ARG A 109 6.79 -2.06 15.85
N THR A 110 7.47 -3.02 15.22
CA THR A 110 8.88 -2.90 14.84
C THR A 110 9.09 -1.82 13.78
N LEU A 111 8.27 -1.81 12.72
CA LEU A 111 8.30 -0.80 11.67
C LEU A 111 8.05 0.62 12.21
N GLY A 112 7.24 0.75 13.26
CA GLY A 112 6.99 2.04 13.92
C GLY A 112 6.17 2.99 13.06
N VAL A 113 5.21 2.48 12.29
CA VAL A 113 4.39 3.25 11.33
C VAL A 113 3.66 4.41 12.01
N VAL A 114 2.97 4.16 13.14
CA VAL A 114 2.26 5.19 13.91
C VAL A 114 3.24 6.24 14.44
N ARG A 115 4.40 5.82 14.96
CA ARG A 115 5.44 6.75 15.42
C ARG A 115 6.01 7.61 14.29
N ALA A 116 6.13 7.07 13.07
CA ALA A 116 6.50 7.87 11.90
C ALA A 116 5.40 8.89 11.57
N ALA A 117 4.14 8.47 11.56
CA ALA A 117 2.99 9.32 11.32
C ALA A 117 2.86 10.48 12.33
N GLU A 118 3.07 10.21 13.62
CA GLU A 118 3.07 11.25 14.68
C GLU A 118 4.16 12.29 14.48
N ARG A 119 5.35 11.87 14.03
CA ARG A 119 6.45 12.79 13.74
C ARG A 119 6.20 13.59 12.45
N GLN A 120 5.63 12.95 11.43
CA GLN A 120 5.24 13.61 10.17
C GLN A 120 4.13 14.64 10.40
N TRP A 121 3.18 14.36 11.29
CA TRP A 121 2.13 15.29 11.70
C TRP A 121 2.68 16.62 12.20
N GLN A 122 3.74 16.59 13.02
CA GLN A 122 4.38 17.79 13.57
C GLN A 122 4.93 18.72 12.46
N ASN A 123 5.34 18.15 11.33
CA ASN A 123 5.89 18.87 10.17
C ASN A 123 4.85 19.21 9.10
N LEU A 124 3.60 18.75 9.25
CA LEU A 124 2.54 19.00 8.27
C LEU A 124 2.11 20.48 8.32
N PRO A 125 2.02 21.19 7.19
CA PRO A 125 1.52 22.57 7.16
C PRO A 125 0.12 22.72 7.76
N ALA A 126 -0.22 23.92 8.22
CA ALA A 126 -1.50 24.21 8.86
C ALA A 126 -2.71 23.74 8.03
N GLU A 127 -2.71 24.01 6.73
CA GLU A 127 -3.78 23.56 5.83
C GLU A 127 -3.99 22.03 5.82
N GLY A 128 -2.91 21.24 5.93
CA GLY A 128 -3.00 19.79 5.98
C GLY A 128 -3.50 19.32 7.35
N ARG A 129 -3.05 19.99 8.42
CA ARG A 129 -3.51 19.70 9.79
C ARG A 129 -5.00 20.00 9.95
N ASP A 130 -5.48 21.12 9.44
CA ASP A 130 -6.88 21.54 9.57
C ASP A 130 -7.83 20.55 8.89
N ALA A 131 -7.49 20.08 7.67
CA ALA A 131 -8.31 19.11 6.95
C ALA A 131 -8.37 17.74 7.64
N MET A 132 -7.21 17.28 8.11
CA MET A 132 -7.08 16.01 8.84
C MET A 132 -7.78 16.06 10.20
N GLN A 133 -7.70 17.22 10.88
CA GLN A 133 -8.41 17.46 12.13
C GLN A 133 -9.91 17.41 11.93
N ALA A 134 -10.43 18.16 10.96
CA ALA A 134 -11.87 18.17 10.65
C ALA A 134 -12.38 16.74 10.35
N TYR A 135 -11.66 15.98 9.53
CA TYR A 135 -12.00 14.60 9.20
C TYR A 135 -12.00 13.66 10.42
N SER A 136 -10.96 13.74 11.26
CA SER A 136 -10.90 12.98 12.50
C SER A 136 -12.00 13.36 13.48
N ASP A 137 -12.34 14.65 13.58
CA ASP A 137 -13.44 15.13 14.42
C ASP A 137 -14.78 14.59 13.94
N GLY A 138 -14.96 14.44 12.62
CA GLY A 138 -16.10 13.76 12.02
C GLY A 138 -16.23 12.30 12.44
N ILE A 139 -15.13 11.53 12.38
CA ILE A 139 -15.10 10.15 12.86
C ILE A 139 -15.46 10.09 14.35
N ASN A 140 -14.85 10.97 15.14
CA ASN A 140 -15.04 11.01 16.60
C ASN A 140 -16.45 11.46 16.99
N ALA A 141 -17.08 12.34 16.22
CA ALA A 141 -18.45 12.76 16.45
C ALA A 141 -19.44 11.59 16.27
N PHE A 142 -19.19 10.69 15.31
CA PHE A 142 -20.01 9.48 15.16
C PHE A 142 -19.84 8.52 16.35
N TYR A 143 -18.61 8.33 16.84
CA TYR A 143 -18.30 7.42 17.93
C TYR A 143 -18.31 8.03 19.35
N ALA A 144 -18.71 9.31 19.48
CA ALA A 144 -18.69 10.09 20.71
C ALA A 144 -17.33 10.12 21.46
N GLY A 145 -16.22 10.28 20.71
CA GLY A 145 -14.88 10.53 21.27
C GLY A 145 -14.06 9.30 21.67
N SER A 146 -14.36 8.12 21.11
CA SER A 146 -13.71 6.85 21.50
C SER A 146 -12.49 6.43 20.64
N LEU A 147 -12.07 7.21 19.63
CA LEU A 147 -10.95 6.87 18.74
C LEU A 147 -9.91 8.00 18.61
N GLN A 148 -8.62 7.67 18.61
CA GLN A 148 -7.52 8.62 18.34
C GLN A 148 -7.27 8.74 16.82
N ALA A 149 -8.24 9.29 16.07
CA ALA A 149 -8.29 9.17 14.60
C ALA A 149 -7.33 10.07 13.77
N LEU A 150 -6.50 10.92 14.39
CA LEU A 150 -5.61 11.86 13.66
C LEU A 150 -4.34 11.19 13.09
N SER A 151 -3.54 10.58 13.98
CA SER A 151 -2.32 9.85 13.60
C SER A 151 -2.64 8.66 12.71
N ASP A 152 -3.82 8.10 12.90
CA ASP A 152 -4.40 7.00 12.13
C ASP A 152 -4.47 7.28 10.63
N SER A 153 -4.91 8.47 10.23
CA SER A 153 -5.06 8.79 8.80
C SER A 153 -3.70 8.93 8.08
N LEU A 154 -2.70 9.49 8.76
CA LEU A 154 -1.32 9.54 8.25
C LEU A 154 -0.69 8.14 8.23
N ALA A 155 -0.81 7.39 9.33
CA ALA A 155 -0.31 6.02 9.42
C ALA A 155 -0.94 5.11 8.36
N TRP A 156 -2.23 5.30 8.06
CA TRP A 156 -2.91 4.57 7.00
C TRP A 156 -2.32 4.89 5.61
N SER A 157 -1.96 6.14 5.33
CA SER A 157 -1.25 6.51 4.10
C SER A 157 0.12 5.80 3.98
N LEU A 158 0.81 5.58 5.10
CA LEU A 158 2.05 4.82 5.14
C LEU A 158 1.80 3.32 4.93
N MET A 159 0.74 2.76 5.50
CA MET A 159 0.36 1.36 5.25
C MET A 159 0.08 1.10 3.76
N MET A 160 -0.55 2.04 3.06
CA MET A 160 -0.67 1.96 1.60
C MET A 160 0.68 1.99 0.88
N ALA A 161 1.61 2.82 1.34
CA ALA A 161 2.96 2.86 0.79
C ALA A 161 3.72 1.54 1.04
N LEU A 162 3.49 0.89 2.18
CA LEU A 162 4.07 -0.41 2.50
C LEU A 162 3.56 -1.44 1.51
N ASP A 163 2.25 -1.48 1.32
CA ASP A 163 1.54 -2.44 0.48
C ASP A 163 1.90 -2.37 -1.01
N LEU A 164 2.42 -1.22 -1.47
CA LEU A 164 2.81 -0.94 -2.85
C LEU A 164 4.34 -0.92 -3.10
N GLY A 165 5.16 -1.12 -2.06
CA GLY A 165 6.63 -1.08 -2.14
C GLY A 165 7.25 -2.34 -2.75
N GLY A 166 7.20 -3.47 -2.04
CA GLY A 166 7.64 -4.77 -2.55
C GLY A 166 9.15 -5.02 -2.60
N ASN A 167 10.00 -3.98 -2.62
CA ASN A 167 11.44 -4.14 -2.88
C ASN A 167 12.14 -5.01 -1.83
N TRP A 168 11.87 -4.76 -0.55
CA TRP A 168 12.47 -5.51 0.57
C TRP A 168 12.25 -7.03 0.51
N GLY A 169 11.08 -7.47 0.03
CA GLY A 169 10.72 -8.88 -0.10
C GLY A 169 11.49 -9.51 -1.25
N THR A 170 11.65 -8.77 -2.35
CA THR A 170 12.43 -9.20 -3.52
C THR A 170 13.92 -9.27 -3.20
N GLU A 171 14.46 -8.28 -2.47
CA GLU A 171 15.83 -8.29 -1.94
C GLU A 171 16.07 -9.51 -1.04
N PHE A 172 15.16 -9.76 -0.07
CA PHE A 172 15.27 -10.91 0.81
C PHE A 172 15.17 -12.23 0.04
N ALA A 173 14.28 -12.32 -0.97
CA ALA A 173 14.15 -13.51 -1.80
C ALA A 173 15.45 -13.81 -2.58
N ARG A 174 16.12 -12.79 -3.11
CA ARG A 174 17.45 -12.94 -3.73
C ARG A 174 18.51 -13.38 -2.73
N LEU A 175 18.55 -12.79 -1.55
CA LEU A 175 19.46 -13.20 -0.46
C LEU A 175 19.24 -14.67 -0.06
N TYR A 176 17.97 -15.08 0.09
CA TYR A 176 17.58 -16.44 0.43
C TYR A 176 18.00 -17.42 -0.67
N ALA A 177 17.74 -17.09 -1.94
CA ALA A 177 18.09 -17.91 -3.08
C ALA A 177 19.61 -18.00 -3.32
N ALA A 178 20.36 -16.91 -3.05
CA ALA A 178 21.82 -16.84 -3.18
C ALA A 178 22.56 -17.84 -2.29
N ARG A 179 21.88 -18.39 -1.27
CA ARG A 179 22.40 -19.47 -0.43
C ARG A 179 22.71 -20.74 -1.22
N THR A 180 21.95 -21.00 -2.28
CA THR A 180 22.04 -22.23 -3.07
C THR A 180 22.33 -21.98 -4.55
N LEU A 181 21.85 -20.85 -5.08
CA LEU A 181 22.01 -20.48 -6.48
C LEU A 181 23.21 -19.53 -6.65
N LYS A 182 23.96 -19.72 -7.72
CA LYS A 182 24.97 -18.75 -8.15
C LYS A 182 24.28 -17.49 -8.64
N THR A 183 24.97 -16.36 -8.56
CA THR A 183 24.41 -15.07 -9.00
C THR A 183 23.91 -15.07 -10.45
N ALA A 184 24.56 -15.78 -11.36
CA ALA A 184 24.10 -15.94 -12.75
C ALA A 184 22.75 -16.69 -12.88
N GLU A 185 22.44 -17.59 -11.94
CA GLU A 185 21.16 -18.31 -11.88
C GLU A 185 20.08 -17.45 -11.22
N LEU A 186 20.46 -16.58 -10.27
CA LEU A 186 19.53 -15.58 -9.70
C LEU A 186 18.97 -14.64 -10.78
N TRP A 187 19.79 -14.22 -11.74
CA TRP A 187 19.33 -13.41 -12.88
C TRP A 187 18.45 -14.18 -13.88
N GLN A 188 18.34 -15.50 -13.76
CA GLN A 188 17.34 -16.28 -14.52
C GLN A 188 16.04 -16.41 -13.74
N LEU A 189 16.12 -16.52 -12.41
CA LEU A 189 14.95 -16.61 -11.52
C LEU A 189 14.26 -15.25 -11.33
N PHE A 190 15.03 -14.18 -11.22
CA PHE A 190 14.60 -12.79 -11.12
C PHE A 190 15.17 -12.00 -12.31
N PRO A 191 14.66 -12.25 -13.53
CA PRO A 191 15.21 -11.64 -14.72
C PRO A 191 15.02 -10.12 -14.72
N PRO A 192 16.00 -9.35 -15.21
CA PRO A 192 15.82 -7.94 -15.54
C PRO A 192 14.60 -7.74 -16.44
N TYR A 193 14.07 -6.51 -16.42
CA TYR A 193 13.03 -6.11 -17.36
C TYR A 193 13.46 -6.37 -18.81
N PRO A 194 12.56 -6.84 -19.71
CA PRO A 194 12.94 -7.20 -21.08
C PRO A 194 13.75 -6.12 -21.79
N GLY A 195 14.94 -6.49 -22.26
CA GLY A 195 15.88 -5.59 -22.93
C GLY A 195 16.90 -4.91 -22.01
N GLU A 196 16.77 -5.04 -20.69
CA GLU A 196 17.76 -4.55 -19.73
C GLU A 196 18.80 -5.61 -19.36
N GLN A 197 19.97 -5.13 -18.93
CA GLN A 197 20.99 -5.95 -18.27
C GLN A 197 20.75 -5.96 -16.76
N PRO A 198 21.29 -6.96 -16.02
CA PRO A 198 21.32 -6.91 -14.57
C PRO A 198 21.82 -5.58 -14.02
N ALA A 199 21.14 -5.02 -13.03
CA ALA A 199 21.46 -3.69 -12.48
C ALA A 199 22.75 -3.71 -11.63
N SER A 200 23.20 -4.90 -11.23
CA SER A 200 24.43 -5.11 -10.48
C SER A 200 25.30 -6.18 -11.12
N GLY A 201 26.61 -5.94 -11.12
CA GLY A 201 27.63 -6.93 -11.48
C GLY A 201 28.23 -7.66 -10.26
N VAL A 202 27.75 -7.39 -9.05
CA VAL A 202 28.25 -8.01 -7.81
C VAL A 202 27.88 -9.48 -7.79
N ASP A 203 28.81 -10.35 -7.41
CA ASP A 203 28.51 -11.76 -7.14
C ASP A 203 27.92 -11.90 -5.73
N PHE A 204 26.59 -11.75 -5.61
CA PHE A 204 25.87 -11.86 -4.35
C PHE A 204 26.12 -13.19 -3.62
N SER A 205 26.10 -14.31 -4.35
CA SER A 205 26.33 -15.64 -3.78
C SER A 205 27.70 -15.73 -3.09
N ARG A 206 28.74 -15.18 -3.72
CA ARG A 206 30.08 -15.10 -3.14
C ARG A 206 30.17 -14.07 -2.02
N LEU A 207 29.61 -12.87 -2.20
CA LEU A 207 29.60 -11.81 -1.18
C LEU A 207 29.06 -12.35 0.16
N TYR A 208 27.91 -13.02 0.13
CA TYR A 208 27.28 -13.55 1.34
C TYR A 208 28.00 -14.77 1.92
N ALA A 209 28.60 -15.61 1.07
CA ALA A 209 29.42 -16.72 1.51
C ALA A 209 30.71 -16.24 2.21
N ASP A 210 31.41 -15.27 1.62
CA ASP A 210 32.65 -14.70 2.15
C ASP A 210 32.41 -13.98 3.49
N LEU A 211 31.24 -13.33 3.65
CA LEU A 211 30.82 -12.73 4.92
C LEU A 211 30.40 -13.75 5.99
N GLY A 212 30.13 -15.00 5.60
CA GLY A 212 29.69 -16.06 6.51
C GLY A 212 28.37 -15.76 7.20
N ILE A 213 27.42 -15.14 6.48
CA ILE A 213 26.16 -14.65 7.09
C ILE A 213 25.16 -15.76 7.40
N TYR A 214 25.25 -16.89 6.70
CA TYR A 214 24.26 -17.97 6.81
C TYR A 214 24.47 -18.78 8.08
N ARG A 215 23.36 -19.19 8.70
CA ARG A 215 23.38 -20.09 9.85
C ARG A 215 23.96 -21.46 9.47
N ALA A 216 24.86 -21.98 10.29
CA ALA A 216 25.40 -23.33 10.13
C ALA A 216 24.29 -24.40 10.22
N ASN A 217 24.31 -25.38 9.32
CA ASN A 217 23.38 -26.53 9.30
C ASN A 217 21.89 -26.23 9.09
N THR A 218 21.50 -25.08 8.55
CA THR A 218 20.10 -24.91 8.10
C THR A 218 19.82 -25.97 7.02
N PRO A 219 18.78 -26.82 7.11
CA PRO A 219 18.45 -27.72 6.02
C PRO A 219 18.16 -26.89 4.75
N VAL A 220 18.73 -27.27 3.60
CA VAL A 220 18.14 -26.84 2.32
C VAL A 220 16.86 -27.63 2.21
N ALA A 221 15.76 -27.09 2.74
CA ALA A 221 14.47 -27.74 2.68
C ALA A 221 14.03 -27.74 1.21
N THR A 222 14.39 -28.78 0.46
CA THR A 222 13.62 -29.19 -0.72
C THR A 222 12.30 -29.77 -0.22
N LYS A 223 11.44 -28.93 0.38
CA LYS A 223 10.03 -29.28 0.38
C LYS A 223 9.69 -29.39 -1.10
N LYS A 224 9.38 -30.61 -1.57
CA LYS A 224 8.61 -30.77 -2.80
C LYS A 224 7.48 -29.79 -2.65
N VAL A 225 7.46 -28.76 -3.50
CA VAL A 225 6.24 -28.00 -3.71
C VAL A 225 5.29 -29.06 -4.25
N ALA A 226 4.48 -29.66 -3.36
CA ALA A 226 3.22 -30.21 -3.78
C ALA A 226 2.61 -29.04 -4.53
N ALA A 227 2.39 -29.21 -5.84
CA ALA A 227 1.77 -28.19 -6.67
C ALA A 227 0.70 -27.55 -5.81
N SER A 228 0.88 -26.28 -5.46
CA SER A 228 -0.19 -25.54 -4.83
C SER A 228 -1.33 -25.74 -5.81
N GLN A 229 -2.34 -26.51 -5.42
CA GLN A 229 -3.59 -26.49 -6.14
C GLN A 229 -3.93 -25.02 -6.19
N GLY A 230 -3.76 -24.42 -7.38
CA GLY A 230 -3.87 -22.98 -7.55
C GLY A 230 -5.16 -22.59 -6.89
N SER A 231 -5.09 -21.65 -5.94
CA SER A 231 -6.21 -21.13 -5.14
C SER A 231 -7.55 -21.55 -5.72
N THR A 232 -8.00 -22.75 -5.34
CA THR A 232 -9.33 -23.18 -5.69
C THR A 232 -10.17 -22.45 -4.69
N TRP A 233 -10.89 -21.43 -5.16
CA TRP A 233 -12.15 -21.06 -4.55
C TRP A 233 -13.09 -22.28 -4.69
N ALA A 234 -12.85 -23.29 -3.86
CA ALA A 234 -13.68 -24.47 -3.80
C ALA A 234 -14.86 -24.10 -2.92
N GLY A 235 -15.99 -23.86 -3.58
CA GLY A 235 -17.28 -23.75 -2.94
C GLY A 235 -17.51 -24.87 -1.93
N GLY A 236 -18.08 -24.47 -0.80
CA GLY A 236 -18.91 -25.24 0.12
C GLY A 236 -18.65 -26.74 0.27
N THR A 237 -18.08 -27.13 1.40
CA THR A 237 -18.51 -28.33 2.12
C THR A 237 -18.56 -28.04 3.61
N PHE A 238 -19.77 -27.88 4.13
CA PHE A 238 -20.05 -27.72 5.55
C PHE A 238 -19.85 -29.06 6.27
N TYR A 239 -18.80 -29.18 7.09
CA TYR A 239 -18.77 -30.16 8.16
C TYR A 239 -18.91 -29.47 9.51
N ALA A 240 -19.85 -29.99 10.30
CA ALA A 240 -20.34 -29.44 11.55
C ALA A 240 -19.22 -29.27 12.60
N GLN A 241 -18.74 -28.05 12.74
CA GLN A 241 -18.16 -27.52 13.97
C GLN A 241 -18.85 -26.19 14.28
N SER A 242 -18.95 -25.86 15.58
CA SER A 242 -19.66 -24.69 16.08
C SER A 242 -19.44 -23.44 15.19
N PRO A 243 -20.51 -22.78 14.69
CA PRO A 243 -20.39 -21.70 13.70
C PRO A 243 -19.49 -20.55 14.13
N LEU A 244 -19.34 -20.33 15.45
CA LEU A 244 -18.50 -19.28 15.99
C LEU A 244 -17.00 -19.62 15.93
N ALA A 245 -16.62 -20.87 16.19
CA ALA A 245 -15.21 -21.30 16.17
C ALA A 245 -14.67 -21.44 14.73
N ALA A 246 -15.53 -21.88 13.81
CA ALA A 246 -15.21 -21.93 12.38
C ALA A 246 -15.02 -20.52 11.80
N ALA A 247 -15.88 -19.56 12.18
CA ALA A 247 -15.75 -18.16 11.76
C ALA A 247 -14.47 -17.50 12.30
N THR A 248 -14.09 -17.76 13.56
CA THR A 248 -12.86 -17.18 14.13
C THR A 248 -11.59 -17.79 13.54
N THR A 249 -11.61 -19.09 13.20
CA THR A 249 -10.44 -19.78 12.62
C THR A 249 -10.26 -19.39 11.15
N ALA A 250 -11.35 -19.27 10.39
CA ALA A 250 -11.32 -18.77 9.02
C ALA A 250 -10.87 -17.29 8.99
N ALA A 251 -11.44 -16.43 9.85
CA ALA A 251 -11.02 -15.03 9.95
C ALA A 251 -9.54 -14.90 10.38
N ALA A 252 -9.06 -15.70 11.33
CA ALA A 252 -7.65 -15.69 11.70
C ALA A 252 -6.72 -16.20 10.59
N GLY A 253 -7.18 -17.18 9.79
CA GLY A 253 -6.49 -17.65 8.60
C GLY A 253 -6.38 -16.56 7.53
N ASP A 254 -7.51 -15.93 7.19
CA ASP A 254 -7.59 -14.84 6.21
C ASP A 254 -6.74 -13.63 6.65
N ILE A 255 -6.75 -13.28 7.95
CA ILE A 255 -5.91 -12.21 8.51
C ILE A 255 -4.43 -12.56 8.40
N ASN A 256 -4.06 -13.82 8.62
CA ASN A 256 -2.66 -14.25 8.54
C ASN A 256 -2.15 -14.31 7.09
N GLU A 257 -2.97 -14.75 6.14
CA GLU A 257 -2.63 -14.72 4.71
C GLU A 257 -2.53 -13.27 4.21
N TRP A 258 -3.48 -12.41 4.60
CA TRP A 258 -3.44 -10.99 4.32
C TRP A 258 -2.19 -10.33 4.92
N ALA A 259 -1.86 -10.64 6.18
CA ALA A 259 -0.68 -10.11 6.86
C ALA A 259 0.63 -10.61 6.22
N ALA A 260 0.67 -11.88 5.78
CA ALA A 260 1.81 -12.43 5.04
C ALA A 260 2.00 -11.75 3.67
N ALA A 261 0.91 -11.28 3.05
CA ALA A 261 0.93 -10.53 1.79
C ALA A 261 1.27 -9.03 1.97
N LEU A 262 1.33 -8.51 3.20
CA LEU A 262 1.68 -7.10 3.44
C LEU A 262 3.08 -6.80 2.90
N GLY A 263 3.14 -5.78 2.05
CA GLY A 263 4.38 -5.38 1.40
C GLY A 263 4.87 -6.34 0.30
N GLN A 264 4.00 -7.22 -0.21
CA GLN A 264 4.19 -7.94 -1.47
C GLN A 264 3.34 -7.29 -2.58
N ALA A 265 3.89 -7.14 -3.78
CA ALA A 265 3.18 -6.55 -4.92
C ALA A 265 2.43 -7.57 -5.79
N ASP A 266 2.61 -8.87 -5.56
CA ASP A 266 2.01 -9.94 -6.35
C ASP A 266 0.47 -9.89 -6.31
N GLY A 267 -0.16 -10.03 -7.48
CA GLY A 267 -1.62 -9.98 -7.63
C GLY A 267 -2.22 -8.56 -7.63
N LYS A 268 -1.40 -7.50 -7.53
CA LYS A 268 -1.82 -6.10 -7.66
C LYS A 268 -1.42 -5.54 -9.02
N GLY A 269 -2.13 -4.52 -9.47
CA GLY A 269 -1.85 -3.84 -10.72
C GLY A 269 -2.67 -2.56 -10.84
N SER A 270 -2.52 -1.88 -11.95
CA SER A 270 -3.35 -0.73 -12.29
C SER A 270 -3.14 -0.39 -13.75
N ASN A 271 -4.17 0.13 -14.40
CA ASN A 271 -4.06 0.79 -15.69
C ASN A 271 -4.50 2.24 -15.56
N ASN A 272 -3.88 3.10 -16.35
CA ASN A 272 -4.48 4.35 -16.74
C ASN A 272 -4.01 4.73 -18.14
N TRP A 273 -4.83 5.51 -18.83
CA TRP A 273 -4.44 6.09 -20.11
C TRP A 273 -5.25 7.34 -20.40
N VAL A 274 -4.68 8.20 -21.22
CA VAL A 274 -5.33 9.38 -21.78
C VAL A 274 -5.28 9.30 -23.30
N VAL A 275 -6.41 9.54 -23.95
CA VAL A 275 -6.53 9.72 -25.40
C VAL A 275 -6.66 11.21 -25.70
N ALA A 276 -5.84 11.70 -26.63
CA ALA A 276 -5.85 13.09 -27.07
C ALA A 276 -7.17 13.46 -27.74
N GLY A 277 -7.57 14.74 -27.66
CA GLY A 277 -8.76 15.24 -28.33
C GLY A 277 -8.72 15.01 -29.86
N SER A 278 -7.54 15.01 -30.47
CA SER A 278 -7.34 14.67 -31.89
C SER A 278 -7.72 13.23 -32.24
N HIS A 279 -7.68 12.33 -31.25
CA HIS A 279 -7.98 10.91 -31.37
C HIS A 279 -9.26 10.54 -30.61
N SER A 280 -10.09 11.52 -30.25
CA SER A 280 -11.39 11.29 -29.63
C SER A 280 -12.52 11.80 -30.53
N ARG A 281 -13.68 11.14 -30.48
CA ARG A 281 -14.86 11.57 -31.26
C ARG A 281 -15.44 12.90 -30.80
N THR A 282 -15.15 13.32 -29.57
CA THR A 282 -15.67 14.56 -28.97
C THR A 282 -14.75 15.75 -29.20
N GLY A 283 -13.52 15.53 -29.70
CA GLY A 283 -12.49 16.57 -29.74
C GLY A 283 -11.90 16.92 -28.37
N LYS A 284 -12.30 16.22 -27.30
CA LYS A 284 -11.83 16.43 -25.92
C LYS A 284 -11.09 15.20 -25.40
N PRO A 285 -10.12 15.34 -24.48
CA PRO A 285 -9.43 14.19 -23.93
C PRO A 285 -10.37 13.18 -23.28
N LEU A 286 -10.04 11.89 -23.40
CA LEU A 286 -10.69 10.81 -22.66
C LEU A 286 -9.67 10.20 -21.71
N LEU A 287 -9.96 10.19 -20.40
CA LEU A 287 -9.09 9.63 -19.37
C LEU A 287 -9.71 8.37 -18.79
N ALA A 288 -8.94 7.29 -18.69
CA ALA A 288 -9.32 6.06 -17.99
C ALA A 288 -8.55 5.90 -16.68
N ASN A 289 -9.25 5.39 -15.68
CA ASN A 289 -8.74 5.09 -14.36
C ASN A 289 -9.18 3.67 -13.97
N ASP A 290 -8.23 2.80 -13.68
CA ASP A 290 -8.49 1.36 -13.54
C ASP A 290 -7.50 0.72 -12.53
N PRO A 291 -7.62 1.01 -11.22
CA PRO A 291 -6.76 0.42 -10.19
C PRO A 291 -7.14 -1.03 -9.89
N HIS A 292 -6.15 -1.93 -9.80
CA HIS A 292 -6.36 -3.36 -9.49
C HIS A 292 -5.76 -3.68 -8.12
N LEU A 293 -6.60 -3.54 -7.10
CA LEU A 293 -6.29 -3.94 -5.72
C LEU A 293 -7.05 -5.22 -5.38
N GLY A 294 -6.64 -5.90 -4.31
CA GLY A 294 -7.33 -7.10 -3.82
C GLY A 294 -8.81 -6.82 -3.55
N LEU A 295 -9.68 -7.75 -3.96
CA LEU A 295 -11.12 -7.66 -3.66
C LEU A 295 -11.34 -7.93 -2.16
N SER A 296 -12.06 -7.06 -1.49
CA SER A 296 -12.35 -7.16 -0.06
C SER A 296 -13.81 -6.80 0.22
N ALA A 297 -14.33 -7.27 1.36
CA ALA A 297 -15.61 -6.85 1.91
C ALA A 297 -15.37 -6.33 3.35
N PRO A 298 -15.52 -5.02 3.62
CA PRO A 298 -15.94 -3.95 2.69
C PRO A 298 -14.92 -3.67 1.57
N ALA A 299 -15.39 -3.11 0.44
CA ALA A 299 -14.54 -2.73 -0.68
C ALA A 299 -13.49 -1.68 -0.26
N ILE A 300 -12.30 -1.70 -0.87
CA ILE A 300 -11.25 -0.73 -0.55
C ILE A 300 -11.71 0.72 -0.81
N TRP A 301 -12.30 0.96 -1.98
CA TRP A 301 -12.77 2.28 -2.40
C TRP A 301 -14.12 2.65 -1.78
N TYR A 302 -14.27 3.94 -1.51
CA TYR A 302 -15.53 4.58 -1.15
C TYR A 302 -15.77 5.73 -2.13
N PHE A 303 -16.95 5.86 -2.74
CA PHE A 303 -17.18 6.93 -3.72
C PHE A 303 -17.86 8.13 -3.07
N ALA A 304 -17.26 9.30 -3.21
CA ALA A 304 -17.81 10.53 -2.64
C ALA A 304 -17.65 11.72 -3.59
N HIS A 305 -18.58 12.66 -3.47
CA HIS A 305 -18.53 13.99 -4.06
C HIS A 305 -18.50 15.01 -2.93
N LEU A 306 -17.42 15.80 -2.83
CA LEU A 306 -17.29 16.87 -1.85
C LEU A 306 -17.51 18.21 -2.54
N GLN A 307 -18.53 18.94 -2.09
CA GLN A 307 -18.85 20.28 -2.57
C GLN A 307 -18.87 21.28 -1.42
N ALA A 308 -18.01 22.28 -1.49
CA ALA A 308 -17.93 23.43 -0.59
C ALA A 308 -17.29 24.64 -1.28
N ASN A 309 -17.17 25.78 -0.60
CA ASN A 309 -16.48 26.93 -1.19
C ASN A 309 -15.01 26.59 -1.49
N GLY A 310 -14.61 26.67 -2.77
CA GLY A 310 -13.26 26.30 -3.23
C GLY A 310 -12.98 24.80 -3.29
N LEU A 311 -13.99 23.93 -3.17
CA LEU A 311 -13.87 22.48 -3.26
C LEU A 311 -15.06 21.89 -4.03
N ASP A 312 -14.80 21.23 -5.15
CA ASP A 312 -15.83 20.56 -5.96
C ASP A 312 -15.16 19.39 -6.67
N VAL A 313 -15.19 18.23 -6.02
CA VAL A 313 -14.40 17.05 -6.39
C VAL A 313 -15.18 15.77 -6.17
N ILE A 314 -15.17 14.89 -7.16
CA ILE A 314 -15.88 13.60 -7.12
C ILE A 314 -14.95 12.47 -7.57
N GLY A 315 -15.05 11.33 -6.89
CA GLY A 315 -14.33 10.13 -7.26
C GLY A 315 -14.20 9.13 -6.12
N ALA A 316 -13.20 8.26 -6.21
CA ALA A 316 -12.89 7.28 -5.18
C ALA A 316 -12.04 7.91 -4.08
N THR A 317 -12.56 7.89 -2.86
CA THR A 317 -11.86 8.12 -1.59
C THR A 317 -11.41 6.78 -0.99
N LEU A 318 -10.61 6.87 0.07
CA LEU A 318 -10.27 5.72 0.92
C LEU A 318 -10.74 6.00 2.34
N PRO A 319 -11.47 5.08 2.99
CA PRO A 319 -11.76 5.16 4.42
C PRO A 319 -10.46 5.29 5.22
N GLY A 320 -10.32 6.43 5.90
CA GLY A 320 -9.08 6.82 6.59
C GLY A 320 -8.36 8.01 5.96
N LEU A 321 -8.80 8.53 4.81
CA LEU A 321 -8.21 9.71 4.17
C LEU A 321 -9.27 10.79 3.85
N PRO A 322 -8.97 12.08 4.04
CA PRO A 322 -9.94 13.17 3.89
C PRO A 322 -10.07 13.72 2.46
N PHE A 323 -9.78 12.93 1.43
CA PHE A 323 -9.76 13.41 0.05
C PHE A 323 -10.09 12.31 -0.98
N VAL A 324 -10.50 12.74 -2.17
CA VAL A 324 -10.63 11.90 -3.36
C VAL A 324 -9.22 11.57 -3.86
N VAL A 325 -8.88 10.29 -3.91
CA VAL A 325 -7.58 9.79 -4.36
C VAL A 325 -7.55 9.74 -5.88
N LEU A 326 -8.66 9.35 -6.50
CA LEU A 326 -8.81 9.09 -7.93
C LEU A 326 -10.12 9.69 -8.39
N GLY A 327 -10.11 10.63 -9.35
CA GLY A 327 -11.36 11.30 -9.72
C GLY A 327 -11.15 12.54 -10.58
N HIS A 328 -12.06 13.49 -10.42
CA HIS A 328 -12.00 14.75 -11.14
C HIS A 328 -12.63 15.89 -10.34
N THR A 329 -12.15 17.10 -10.60
CA THR A 329 -12.89 18.34 -10.32
C THR A 329 -13.77 18.68 -11.51
N ARG A 330 -14.41 19.86 -11.51
CA ARG A 330 -15.12 20.35 -12.70
C ARG A 330 -14.22 20.55 -13.93
N LYS A 331 -12.91 20.73 -13.74
CA LYS A 331 -12.01 21.16 -14.81
C LYS A 331 -10.91 20.16 -15.13
N VAL A 332 -10.44 19.38 -14.16
CA VAL A 332 -9.32 18.44 -14.36
C VAL A 332 -9.64 17.07 -13.77
N ALA A 333 -9.25 16.03 -14.48
CA ALA A 333 -9.34 14.63 -14.06
C ALA A 333 -7.93 14.05 -13.89
N TRP A 334 -7.79 13.07 -13.00
CA TRP A 334 -6.52 12.38 -12.78
C TRP A 334 -6.71 10.92 -12.39
N SER A 335 -5.63 10.17 -12.58
CA SER A 335 -5.57 8.73 -12.34
C SER A 335 -4.14 8.34 -11.94
N PHE A 336 -4.00 7.18 -11.30
CA PHE A 336 -2.71 6.63 -10.88
C PHE A 336 -2.53 5.19 -11.34
N THR A 337 -1.28 4.86 -11.66
CA THR A 337 -0.78 3.48 -11.52
C THR A 337 0.45 3.47 -10.63
N ASN A 338 0.71 2.36 -9.93
CA ASN A 338 1.93 2.24 -9.13
C ASN A 338 3.17 2.30 -10.04
N THR A 339 4.17 3.08 -9.64
CA THR A 339 5.43 3.19 -10.39
C THR A 339 6.35 2.00 -10.12
N ALA A 340 6.22 1.35 -8.96
CA ALA A 340 7.14 0.31 -8.47
C ALA A 340 8.62 0.74 -8.46
N PRO A 341 8.96 1.95 -7.95
CA PRO A 341 10.36 2.33 -7.81
C PRO A 341 11.04 1.51 -6.71
N ASP A 342 12.36 1.54 -6.70
CA ASP A 342 13.18 1.01 -5.62
C ASP A 342 13.27 2.02 -4.46
N VAL A 343 12.48 1.81 -3.41
CA VAL A 343 12.29 2.75 -2.27
C VAL A 343 12.43 2.10 -0.90
N GLN A 344 12.79 0.82 -0.87
CA GLN A 344 13.00 0.02 0.32
C GLN A 344 14.29 -0.79 0.16
N ASP A 345 15.28 -0.53 1.01
CA ASP A 345 16.55 -1.25 0.99
C ASP A 345 16.71 -2.08 2.26
N LEU A 346 17.21 -3.31 2.11
CA LEU A 346 17.67 -4.09 3.25
C LEU A 346 19.17 -3.87 3.48
N TYR A 347 19.54 -3.71 4.75
CA TYR A 347 20.93 -3.60 5.18
C TYR A 347 21.28 -4.76 6.10
N LEU A 348 22.39 -5.44 5.80
CA LEU A 348 23.03 -6.41 6.69
C LEU A 348 23.87 -5.64 7.72
N GLU A 349 23.39 -5.58 8.95
CA GLU A 349 24.11 -4.97 10.06
C GLU A 349 24.94 -6.04 10.78
N GLN A 350 26.25 -5.83 10.86
CA GLN A 350 27.15 -6.72 11.61
C GLN A 350 27.07 -6.38 13.10
N ILE A 351 26.78 -7.38 13.94
CA ILE A 351 26.73 -7.26 15.39
C ILE A 351 28.15 -7.27 15.95
N ASN A 352 28.42 -6.42 16.94
CA ASN A 352 29.70 -6.42 17.65
C ASN A 352 29.84 -7.73 18.46
N PRO A 353 30.84 -8.58 18.17
CA PRO A 353 31.04 -9.84 18.89
C PRO A 353 31.39 -9.63 20.37
N ALA A 354 31.91 -8.47 20.76
CA ALA A 354 32.22 -8.13 22.15
C ALA A 354 31.02 -7.49 22.90
N ASN A 355 30.05 -6.92 22.19
CA ASN A 355 28.89 -6.26 22.80
C ASN A 355 27.67 -6.33 21.85
N PRO A 356 26.75 -7.30 22.00
CA PRO A 356 25.65 -7.50 21.05
C PRO A 356 24.61 -6.36 21.01
N ARG A 357 24.74 -5.35 21.88
CA ARG A 357 23.96 -4.10 21.82
C ARG A 357 24.50 -3.12 20.78
N GLN A 358 25.61 -3.44 20.11
CA GLN A 358 26.23 -2.60 19.11
C GLN A 358 26.24 -3.26 17.73
N TYR A 359 26.24 -2.42 16.71
CA TYR A 359 26.44 -2.81 15.31
C TYR A 359 27.54 -1.99 14.68
N ARG A 360 28.12 -2.55 13.62
CA ARG A 360 29.25 -1.95 12.91
C ARG A 360 28.76 -0.76 12.09
N VAL A 361 29.49 0.34 12.18
CA VAL A 361 29.25 1.57 11.40
C VAL A 361 30.50 1.92 10.59
N PRO A 362 30.37 2.80 9.56
CA PRO A 362 31.53 3.27 8.80
C PRO A 362 32.61 3.84 9.72
N GLY A 363 33.83 3.31 9.60
CA GLY A 363 35.00 3.83 10.32
C GLY A 363 35.59 5.07 9.66
N GLY A 364 36.37 5.85 10.42
CA GLY A 364 37.03 7.07 9.91
C GLY A 364 38.14 6.82 8.89
N SER A 365 38.43 5.57 8.53
CA SER A 365 39.39 5.19 7.49
C SER A 365 38.99 3.85 6.87
N PRO A 366 39.40 3.55 5.61
CA PRO A 366 39.19 2.25 5.00
C PRO A 366 39.82 1.18 5.90
N ASN A 367 39.02 0.23 6.39
CA ASN A 367 39.36 -0.85 7.33
C ASN A 367 39.30 -0.53 8.84
N ALA A 368 39.03 0.71 9.25
CA ALA A 368 38.77 0.99 10.66
C ALA A 368 37.40 0.40 11.07
N GLU A 369 37.36 -0.39 12.13
CA GLU A 369 36.10 -0.81 12.74
C GLU A 369 35.60 0.30 13.67
N ALA A 370 34.32 0.64 13.51
CA ALA A 370 33.61 1.51 14.42
C ALA A 370 32.29 0.84 14.78
N TRP A 371 31.83 1.07 16.01
CA TRP A 371 30.65 0.44 16.57
C TRP A 371 29.73 1.51 17.16
N ALA A 372 28.42 1.39 16.94
CA ALA A 372 27.41 2.25 17.54
C ALA A 372 26.37 1.39 18.25
N ASP A 373 25.79 1.92 19.33
CA ASP A 373 24.68 1.25 20.01
C ASP A 373 23.43 1.24 19.10
N PHE A 374 22.70 0.13 19.11
CA PHE A 374 21.33 0.13 18.59
C PHE A 374 20.49 1.09 19.43
N GLN A 375 19.64 1.89 18.78
CA GLN A 375 18.56 2.55 19.50
C GLN A 375 17.53 1.50 19.90
N THR A 376 17.02 1.56 21.12
CA THR A 376 16.05 0.58 21.62
C THR A 376 14.82 1.27 22.20
N ARG A 377 13.66 0.66 22.00
CA ARG A 377 12.43 0.98 22.74
C ARG A 377 11.73 -0.29 23.16
N GLU A 378 10.93 -0.20 24.21
CA GLU A 378 10.03 -1.28 24.62
C GLU A 378 8.61 -0.98 24.14
N GLU A 379 7.98 -1.98 23.54
CA GLU A 379 6.58 -1.96 23.10
C GLU A 379 5.82 -3.04 23.87
N THR A 380 4.70 -2.70 24.48
CA THR A 380 3.83 -3.66 25.17
C THR A 380 2.70 -4.09 24.25
N ILE A 381 2.64 -5.38 23.90
CA ILE A 381 1.59 -5.97 23.07
C ILE A 381 0.63 -6.76 23.96
N LYS A 382 -0.64 -6.35 23.96
CA LYS A 382 -1.73 -7.07 24.63
C LYS A 382 -2.13 -8.27 23.80
N VAL A 383 -2.25 -9.45 24.43
CA VAL A 383 -2.60 -10.70 23.73
C VAL A 383 -3.82 -11.34 24.38
N LYS A 384 -4.90 -11.51 23.62
CA LYS A 384 -6.14 -12.10 24.13
C LYS A 384 -5.90 -13.50 24.70
N GLY A 385 -6.23 -13.67 25.97
CA GLY A 385 -6.09 -14.95 26.67
C GLY A 385 -4.65 -15.31 27.07
N GLN A 386 -3.69 -14.37 26.95
CA GLN A 386 -2.31 -14.53 27.41
C GLN A 386 -1.85 -13.28 28.19
N PRO A 387 -0.75 -13.36 28.96
CA PRO A 387 -0.11 -12.18 29.51
C PRO A 387 0.37 -11.21 28.42
N ASP A 388 0.48 -9.93 28.76
CA ASP A 388 1.08 -8.92 27.88
C ASP A 388 2.52 -9.30 27.52
N LEU A 389 2.89 -9.14 26.25
CA LEU A 389 4.24 -9.36 25.74
C LEU A 389 5.00 -8.03 25.70
N VAL A 390 6.18 -7.98 26.31
CA VAL A 390 7.12 -6.85 26.13
C VAL A 390 8.06 -7.18 24.99
N LEU A 391 7.99 -6.39 23.92
CA LEU A 391 8.85 -6.46 22.74
C LEU A 391 9.91 -5.36 22.81
N THR A 392 11.19 -5.73 22.82
CA THR A 392 12.27 -4.77 22.60
C THR A 392 12.47 -4.59 21.10
N VAL A 393 12.20 -3.38 20.59
CA VAL A 393 12.48 -3.03 19.20
C VAL A 393 13.84 -2.34 19.11
N ARG A 394 14.67 -2.81 18.17
CA ARG A 394 15.97 -2.20 17.83
C ARG A 394 15.89 -1.40 16.53
N GLU A 395 16.59 -0.28 16.48
CA GLU A 395 16.80 0.54 15.28
C GLU A 395 18.31 0.77 15.06
N SER A 396 18.78 0.57 13.83
CA SER A 396 20.11 0.99 13.37
C SER A 396 20.03 2.35 12.69
N ARG A 397 21.16 2.86 12.17
CA ARG A 397 21.19 4.09 11.35
C ARG A 397 20.36 4.00 10.07
N HIS A 398 20.04 2.79 9.60
CA HIS A 398 19.22 2.57 8.40
C HIS A 398 17.74 2.42 8.72
N GLY A 399 17.39 2.04 9.95
CA GLY A 399 15.99 1.92 10.39
C GLY A 399 15.75 0.69 11.28
N PRO A 400 14.50 0.21 11.37
CA PRO A 400 14.12 -0.88 12.27
C PRO A 400 14.78 -2.21 11.88
N VAL A 401 15.20 -2.97 12.90
CA VAL A 401 15.80 -4.30 12.75
C VAL A 401 14.71 -5.35 12.61
N LEU A 402 14.54 -5.86 11.39
CA LEU A 402 13.49 -6.83 11.05
C LEU A 402 13.79 -8.25 11.55
N SER A 403 15.07 -8.62 11.66
CA SER A 403 15.47 -9.97 12.09
C SER A 403 14.97 -10.36 13.49
N ASP A 404 14.58 -9.38 14.31
CA ASP A 404 14.07 -9.61 15.67
C ASP A 404 12.62 -10.13 15.68
N VAL A 405 11.89 -9.93 14.57
CA VAL A 405 10.46 -10.27 14.45
C VAL A 405 10.12 -11.08 13.21
N GLN A 406 11.07 -11.29 12.30
CA GLN A 406 10.90 -12.09 11.10
C GLN A 406 11.57 -13.46 11.26
N LYS A 407 10.75 -14.50 11.48
CA LYS A 407 11.25 -15.88 11.63
C LYS A 407 12.10 -16.33 10.42
N SER A 408 11.68 -15.96 9.21
CA SER A 408 12.40 -16.27 7.97
C SER A 408 13.85 -15.77 7.97
N HIS A 409 14.12 -14.64 8.64
CA HIS A 409 15.47 -14.10 8.79
C HIS A 409 16.29 -14.95 9.75
N ALA A 410 15.72 -15.34 10.89
CA ALA A 410 16.38 -16.19 11.89
C ALA A 410 16.64 -17.64 11.40
N ASP A 411 15.81 -18.12 10.47
CA ASP A 411 16.00 -19.42 9.82
C ASP A 411 17.16 -19.38 8.80
N LEU A 412 17.43 -18.21 8.21
CA LEU A 412 18.46 -18.00 7.19
C LEU A 412 19.82 -17.56 7.76
N LEU A 413 19.82 -16.55 8.63
CA LEU A 413 21.01 -15.82 9.08
C LEU A 413 21.55 -16.35 10.41
N ASP A 414 22.87 -16.24 10.61
CA ASP A 414 23.49 -16.28 11.94
C ASP A 414 23.17 -14.96 12.67
N THR A 415 22.01 -14.90 13.34
CA THR A 415 21.52 -13.70 14.02
C THR A 415 22.33 -13.30 15.25
N GLY A 416 23.33 -14.10 15.64
CA GLY A 416 24.37 -13.69 16.59
C GLY A 416 25.45 -12.80 15.98
N LYS A 417 25.57 -12.79 14.64
CA LYS A 417 26.57 -12.02 13.89
C LYS A 417 25.98 -10.96 12.99
N TYR A 418 24.81 -11.21 12.41
CA TYR A 418 24.20 -10.30 11.44
C TYR A 418 22.69 -10.18 11.64
N VAL A 419 22.17 -8.97 11.47
CA VAL A 419 20.72 -8.71 11.42
C VAL A 419 20.37 -7.89 10.20
N ILE A 420 19.13 -7.98 9.74
CA ILE A 420 18.61 -7.18 8.64
C ILE A 420 17.88 -5.97 9.22
N ALA A 421 18.27 -4.78 8.79
CA ALA A 421 17.54 -3.53 9.01
C ALA A 421 16.86 -3.08 7.70
N LEU A 422 15.72 -2.39 7.82
CA LEU A 422 15.02 -1.79 6.70
C LEU A 422 15.25 -0.29 6.65
N ARG A 423 15.73 0.22 5.51
CA ARG A 423 15.61 1.62 5.14
C ARG A 423 14.43 1.79 4.20
N TRP A 424 13.41 2.53 4.62
CA TRP A 424 12.21 2.77 3.81
C TRP A 424 11.87 4.25 3.73
N SER A 425 11.67 4.74 2.51
CA SER A 425 11.43 6.16 2.23
C SER A 425 10.21 6.72 2.96
N ALA A 426 9.14 5.94 3.11
CA ALA A 426 7.88 6.45 3.64
C ALA A 426 7.97 6.82 5.14
N LEU A 427 8.95 6.30 5.88
CA LEU A 427 9.15 6.60 7.30
C LEU A 427 9.84 7.95 7.55
N ASP A 428 10.27 8.65 6.50
CA ASP A 428 10.98 9.92 6.62
C ASP A 428 10.06 11.07 7.06
N LEU A 429 10.65 12.04 7.74
CA LEU A 429 9.94 13.14 8.41
C LEU A 429 9.30 14.15 7.46
N ASP A 430 9.75 14.20 6.21
CA ASP A 430 9.29 15.15 5.19
C ASP A 430 8.24 14.54 4.25
N ASN A 431 7.65 13.41 4.62
CA ASN A 431 6.53 12.81 3.91
C ASN A 431 5.25 13.64 4.04
N GLN A 432 4.90 14.38 2.98
CA GLN A 432 3.70 15.22 2.88
C GLN A 432 2.68 14.68 1.87
N THR A 433 2.62 13.36 1.70
CA THR A 433 1.73 12.68 0.72
C THR A 433 0.26 13.08 0.87
N VAL A 434 -0.25 13.13 2.11
CA VAL A 434 -1.63 13.56 2.40
C VAL A 434 -1.88 15.01 1.97
N LEU A 435 -0.91 15.90 2.15
CA LEU A 435 -1.03 17.31 1.75
C LEU A 435 -1.16 17.45 0.24
N ALA A 436 -0.36 16.70 -0.52
CA ALA A 436 -0.44 16.68 -1.97
C ALA A 436 -1.83 16.19 -2.46
N GLY A 437 -2.40 15.16 -1.82
CA GLY A 437 -3.77 14.70 -2.10
C GLY A 437 -4.82 15.77 -1.84
N LEU A 438 -4.74 16.48 -0.71
CA LEU A 438 -5.63 17.59 -0.36
C LEU A 438 -5.54 18.76 -1.37
N ARG A 439 -4.33 19.13 -1.80
CA ARG A 439 -4.12 20.19 -2.79
C ARG A 439 -4.64 19.78 -4.17
N ALA A 440 -4.43 18.53 -4.58
CA ALA A 440 -4.91 17.99 -5.84
C ALA A 440 -6.44 18.10 -5.99
N ASN A 441 -7.18 17.92 -4.89
CA ASN A 441 -8.64 18.01 -4.86
C ASN A 441 -9.19 19.42 -5.16
N ARG A 442 -8.34 20.45 -5.16
CA ARG A 442 -8.69 21.83 -5.49
C ARG A 442 -8.20 22.27 -6.87
N ALA A 443 -7.37 21.46 -7.53
CA ALA A 443 -6.76 21.83 -8.80
C ALA A 443 -7.83 22.12 -9.88
N GLN A 444 -7.55 23.15 -10.68
CA GLN A 444 -8.43 23.64 -11.75
C GLN A 444 -7.84 23.45 -13.15
N SER A 445 -6.61 22.94 -13.24
CA SER A 445 -5.90 22.67 -14.49
C SER A 445 -4.94 21.50 -14.33
N THR A 446 -4.49 20.95 -15.46
CA THR A 446 -3.43 19.94 -15.49
C THR A 446 -2.14 20.43 -14.83
N ASP A 447 -1.75 21.68 -15.05
CA ASP A 447 -0.49 22.20 -14.51
C ASP A 447 -0.58 22.43 -12.99
N GLU A 448 -1.73 22.88 -12.47
CA GLU A 448 -2.00 22.91 -11.02
C GLU A 448 -2.01 21.50 -10.41
N MET A 449 -2.52 20.51 -11.14
CA MET A 449 -2.50 19.11 -10.70
C MET A 449 -1.06 18.62 -10.56
N ILE A 450 -0.21 18.81 -11.56
CA ILE A 450 1.22 18.48 -11.47
C ILE A 450 1.88 19.21 -10.29
N ALA A 451 1.63 20.51 -10.14
CA ALA A 451 2.20 21.29 -9.04
C ALA A 451 1.77 20.80 -7.65
N ALA A 452 0.52 20.37 -7.49
CA ALA A 452 0.01 19.82 -6.22
C ALA A 452 0.80 18.57 -5.76
N PHE A 453 1.26 17.76 -6.72
CA PHE A 453 2.03 16.54 -6.45
C PHE A 453 3.54 16.76 -6.23
N ALA A 454 4.03 18.01 -6.26
CA ALA A 454 5.44 18.30 -5.97
C ALA A 454 5.85 17.95 -4.51
N ALA A 455 4.89 17.97 -3.57
CA ALA A 455 5.09 17.57 -2.17
C ALA A 455 4.78 16.08 -1.91
N TYR A 456 4.39 15.32 -2.94
CA TYR A 456 4.02 13.92 -2.81
C TYR A 456 5.26 13.05 -2.60
N HIS A 457 5.22 12.15 -1.62
CA HIS A 457 6.41 11.44 -1.16
C HIS A 457 6.33 9.94 -1.45
N SER A 458 5.35 9.23 -0.88
CA SER A 458 5.26 7.77 -0.96
C SER A 458 3.81 7.30 -0.94
N PRO A 459 3.46 6.21 -1.65
CA PRO A 459 4.29 5.50 -2.65
C PRO A 459 4.37 6.30 -3.95
N MET A 460 5.41 6.12 -4.78
CA MET A 460 5.50 6.84 -6.05
C MET A 460 4.43 6.36 -7.05
N GLN A 461 3.69 7.30 -7.65
CA GLN A 461 2.60 7.03 -8.57
C GLN A 461 2.83 7.64 -9.96
N ASN A 462 2.38 6.93 -10.98
CA ASN A 462 2.24 7.40 -12.35
C ASN A 462 0.98 8.24 -12.47
N LEU A 463 1.09 9.56 -12.28
CA LEU A 463 0.01 10.52 -12.46
C LEU A 463 -0.25 10.72 -13.95
N VAL A 464 -1.44 10.34 -14.42
CA VAL A 464 -1.95 10.75 -15.73
C VAL A 464 -3.15 11.66 -15.51
N THR A 465 -3.10 12.85 -16.10
CA THR A 465 -4.10 13.90 -15.92
C THR A 465 -4.48 14.58 -17.24
N ALA A 466 -5.72 15.04 -17.32
CA ALA A 466 -6.24 15.79 -18.44
C ALA A 466 -7.29 16.81 -17.96
N ASP A 467 -7.37 17.97 -18.62
CA ASP A 467 -8.37 18.99 -18.32
C ASP A 467 -9.27 19.34 -19.51
N VAL A 468 -10.34 20.08 -19.20
CA VAL A 468 -11.39 20.48 -20.15
C VAL A 468 -10.88 21.38 -21.28
N THR A 469 -9.70 21.97 -21.15
CA THR A 469 -9.06 22.78 -22.20
C THR A 469 -8.41 21.92 -23.28
N GLY A 470 -8.12 20.65 -22.97
CA GLY A 470 -7.41 19.72 -23.85
C GLY A 470 -5.97 19.44 -23.41
N ARG A 471 -5.50 20.09 -22.33
CA ARG A 471 -4.17 19.86 -21.77
C ARG A 471 -4.12 18.49 -21.09
N MET A 472 -3.02 17.76 -21.30
CA MET A 472 -2.77 16.42 -20.79
C MET A 472 -1.31 16.29 -20.34
N ALA A 473 -1.06 15.51 -19.29
CA ALA A 473 0.29 15.25 -18.84
C ALA A 473 0.42 13.88 -18.17
N PHE A 474 1.64 13.36 -18.23
CA PHE A 474 2.11 12.28 -17.38
C PHE A 474 3.23 12.79 -16.47
N LYS A 475 3.20 12.37 -15.21
CA LYS A 475 4.26 12.61 -14.24
C LYS A 475 4.40 11.45 -13.27
N ALA A 476 5.60 10.92 -13.13
CA ALA A 476 5.92 10.05 -12.01
C ALA A 476 6.12 10.92 -10.76
N ALA A 477 5.20 10.84 -9.81
CA ALA A 477 5.15 11.66 -8.60
C ALA A 477 5.48 10.83 -7.36
N GLY A 478 6.45 11.28 -6.57
CA GLY A 478 6.95 10.58 -5.39
C GLY A 478 8.48 10.63 -5.31
N LYS A 479 9.02 10.12 -4.22
CA LYS A 479 10.46 10.10 -3.96
C LYS A 479 11.09 8.77 -4.33
N VAL A 480 12.29 8.87 -4.91
CA VAL A 480 13.17 7.74 -5.20
C VAL A 480 14.57 8.08 -4.70
N PRO A 481 15.23 7.21 -3.93
CA PRO A 481 16.54 7.48 -3.38
C PRO A 481 17.60 7.64 -4.47
N LEU A 482 18.47 8.64 -4.34
CA LEU A 482 19.68 8.73 -5.14
C LEU A 482 20.72 7.77 -4.56
N ARG A 483 21.29 6.94 -5.43
CA ARG A 483 22.39 6.03 -5.09
C ARG A 483 23.72 6.66 -5.50
N LYS A 484 24.75 6.49 -4.68
CA LYS A 484 26.10 6.94 -5.01
C LYS A 484 26.61 6.23 -6.28
N PRO A 485 27.48 6.86 -7.08
CA PRO A 485 28.00 6.25 -8.30
C PRO A 485 28.72 4.92 -8.08
N ASP A 486 29.34 4.75 -6.90
CA ASP A 486 30.07 3.56 -6.47
C ASP A 486 29.20 2.55 -5.69
N ASN A 487 27.89 2.78 -5.59
CA ASN A 487 26.93 1.78 -5.09
C ASN A 487 26.71 0.72 -6.19
N ASP A 488 27.43 -0.39 -6.09
CA ASP A 488 27.45 -1.49 -7.05
C ASP A 488 26.31 -2.50 -6.85
N ILE A 489 25.70 -2.58 -5.66
CA ILE A 489 24.54 -3.46 -5.36
C ILE A 489 23.21 -2.83 -5.83
N ARG A 490 23.12 -1.50 -5.86
CA ARG A 490 21.97 -0.72 -6.33
C ARG A 490 20.64 -0.98 -5.62
N GLY A 491 20.64 -1.52 -4.39
CA GLY A 491 19.39 -1.89 -3.69
C GLY A 491 18.64 -3.05 -4.34
N ILE A 492 19.36 -3.91 -5.06
CA ILE A 492 18.78 -5.12 -5.65
C ILE A 492 18.88 -6.31 -4.69
N ALA A 493 19.76 -6.23 -3.70
CA ALA A 493 19.95 -7.24 -2.66
C ALA A 493 20.47 -6.59 -1.36
N PRO A 494 20.36 -7.27 -0.21
CA PRO A 494 20.76 -6.71 1.07
C PRO A 494 22.23 -6.27 1.08
N SER A 495 22.45 -5.00 1.43
CA SER A 495 23.76 -4.34 1.36
C SER A 495 24.49 -4.35 2.72
N PRO A 496 25.83 -4.46 2.77
CA PRO A 496 26.59 -4.28 4.01
C PRO A 496 26.36 -2.91 4.68
N GLY A 497 25.75 -2.89 5.87
CA GLY A 497 25.38 -1.65 6.58
C GLY A 497 26.55 -0.82 7.12
N TRP A 498 27.71 -1.44 7.30
CA TRP A 498 28.92 -0.74 7.74
C TRP A 498 29.68 -0.04 6.61
N ASP A 499 29.27 -0.23 5.35
CA ASP A 499 29.90 0.39 4.20
C ASP A 499 29.07 1.57 3.69
N ALA A 500 29.58 2.79 3.91
CA ALA A 500 28.90 4.02 3.53
C ALA A 500 28.68 4.16 2.02
N ARG A 501 29.33 3.36 1.16
CA ARG A 501 29.07 3.35 -0.29
C ARG A 501 27.60 3.06 -0.61
N TYR A 502 26.92 2.29 0.25
CA TYR A 502 25.54 1.88 0.01
C TYR A 502 24.49 2.88 0.49
N ASP A 503 24.87 3.84 1.33
CA ASP A 503 23.96 4.87 1.86
C ASP A 503 23.30 5.68 0.75
N TRP A 504 22.02 6.00 0.94
CA TRP A 504 21.30 6.94 0.07
C TRP A 504 21.97 8.32 0.10
N ALA A 505 22.18 8.90 -1.07
CA ALA A 505 22.82 10.20 -1.27
C ALA A 505 21.83 11.37 -1.35
N GLY A 506 20.55 11.13 -1.06
CA GLY A 506 19.46 12.09 -1.19
C GLY A 506 18.32 11.54 -2.02
N TRP A 507 17.60 12.43 -2.70
CA TRP A 507 16.39 12.10 -3.45
C TRP A 507 16.48 12.58 -4.89
N VAL A 508 15.92 11.81 -5.81
CA VAL A 508 15.72 12.28 -7.20
C VAL A 508 14.88 13.56 -7.16
N PRO A 509 15.37 14.68 -7.72
CA PRO A 509 14.59 15.92 -7.74
C PRO A 509 13.28 15.72 -8.50
N TYR A 510 12.16 16.26 -7.98
CA TYR A 510 10.85 16.15 -8.62
C TYR A 510 10.86 16.58 -10.11
N ALA A 511 11.60 17.63 -10.45
CA ALA A 511 11.74 18.09 -11.84
C ALA A 511 12.43 17.07 -12.77
N GLN A 512 13.21 16.13 -12.23
CA GLN A 512 13.94 15.10 -12.98
C GLN A 512 13.22 13.75 -13.01
N THR A 513 12.11 13.58 -12.28
CA THR A 513 11.33 12.34 -12.37
C THR A 513 10.67 12.21 -13.75
N PRO A 514 10.47 10.97 -14.26
CA PRO A 514 9.88 10.73 -15.57
C PRO A 514 8.59 11.52 -15.80
N GLN A 515 8.45 12.08 -16.99
CA GLN A 515 7.30 12.89 -17.37
C GLN A 515 7.13 12.89 -18.89
N THR A 516 5.90 13.13 -19.34
CA THR A 516 5.57 13.30 -20.77
C THR A 516 4.63 14.48 -20.90
N GLY A 517 4.98 15.42 -21.76
CA GLY A 517 4.24 16.67 -21.96
C GLY A 517 3.19 16.59 -23.07
N GLN A 518 2.47 17.69 -23.29
CA GLN A 518 1.40 17.81 -24.29
C GLN A 518 1.82 17.29 -25.67
N GLY A 519 2.92 17.82 -26.22
CA GLY A 519 3.28 17.60 -27.61
C GLY A 519 3.60 16.14 -27.94
N GLU A 520 4.22 15.42 -27.00
CA GLU A 520 4.49 13.99 -27.15
C GLU A 520 3.20 13.17 -27.13
N ILE A 521 2.27 13.50 -26.23
CA ILE A 521 0.96 12.84 -26.14
C ILE A 521 0.13 13.14 -27.39
N GLU A 522 0.11 14.39 -27.88
CA GLU A 522 -0.62 14.77 -29.09
C GLU A 522 -0.06 14.13 -30.35
N ALA A 523 1.26 14.06 -30.48
CA ALA A 523 1.92 13.44 -31.63
C ALA A 523 1.63 11.94 -31.72
N LYS A 524 1.58 11.25 -30.57
CA LYS A 524 1.24 9.82 -30.49
C LYS A 524 -0.28 9.58 -30.57
N GLY A 525 -1.08 10.50 -30.06
CA GLY A 525 -2.53 10.40 -29.93
C GLY A 525 -3.01 9.90 -28.57
N TRP A 526 -2.14 9.31 -27.76
CA TRP A 526 -2.46 8.80 -26.42
C TRP A 526 -1.19 8.62 -25.57
N LEU A 527 -1.39 8.39 -24.28
CA LEU A 527 -0.40 7.88 -23.35
C LEU A 527 -1.04 6.87 -22.41
N SER A 528 -0.34 5.79 -22.07
CA SER A 528 -0.81 4.77 -21.14
C SER A 528 0.28 4.35 -20.16
N THR A 529 -0.13 3.90 -18.98
CA THR A 529 0.71 3.15 -18.04
C THR A 529 -0.06 1.96 -17.46
N ALA A 530 0.67 0.89 -17.21
CA ALA A 530 0.20 -0.37 -16.68
C ALA A 530 1.29 -1.02 -15.79
N ASN A 531 1.92 -0.22 -14.92
CA ASN A 531 3.03 -0.60 -14.00
C ASN A 531 4.34 -1.03 -14.67
N GLN A 532 4.41 -0.95 -16.00
CA GLN A 532 5.63 -1.24 -16.75
C GLN A 532 6.70 -0.19 -16.50
N ARG A 533 7.95 -0.49 -16.90
CA ARG A 533 9.06 0.49 -16.92
C ARG A 533 8.66 1.78 -17.63
N ILE A 534 8.71 2.89 -16.90
CA ILE A 534 8.27 4.22 -17.37
C ILE A 534 9.42 5.12 -17.86
N THR A 535 10.65 4.65 -17.80
CA THR A 535 11.83 5.43 -18.15
C THR A 535 12.13 5.31 -19.65
N PRO A 536 12.49 6.40 -20.34
CA PRO A 536 12.94 6.32 -21.72
C PRO A 536 14.27 5.52 -21.83
N PRO A 537 14.65 5.04 -23.03
CA PRO A 537 15.97 4.49 -23.26
C PRO A 537 17.07 5.48 -22.81
N GLY A 538 18.07 4.99 -22.07
CA GLY A 538 19.19 5.82 -21.60
C GLY A 538 18.88 6.80 -20.46
N PHE A 539 17.73 6.66 -19.78
CA PHE A 539 17.41 7.50 -18.62
C PHE A 539 18.52 7.43 -17.54
N PRO A 540 19.05 8.59 -17.07
CA PRO A 540 20.31 8.62 -16.33
C PRO A 540 20.19 8.23 -14.86
N LEU A 541 18.96 8.25 -14.31
CA LEU A 541 18.72 7.99 -12.89
C LEU A 541 18.23 6.57 -12.70
N PHE A 542 18.81 5.87 -11.73
CA PHE A 542 18.36 4.55 -11.35
C PHE A 542 17.04 4.66 -10.57
N MET A 543 16.00 4.01 -11.10
CA MET A 543 14.66 4.01 -10.49
C MET A 543 14.29 2.64 -9.90
N GLY A 544 15.05 1.58 -10.21
CA GLY A 544 14.74 0.19 -9.89
C GLY A 544 14.96 -0.73 -11.10
N GLN A 545 14.87 -2.04 -10.87
CA GLN A 545 14.93 -3.09 -11.91
C GLN A 545 13.71 -4.03 -11.89
N ASP A 546 12.98 -4.07 -10.78
CA ASP A 546 11.87 -5.00 -10.52
C ASP A 546 10.54 -4.49 -11.08
N TRP A 547 10.56 -4.11 -12.36
CA TRP A 547 9.40 -3.59 -13.07
C TRP A 547 8.42 -4.71 -13.45
N THR A 548 7.12 -4.38 -13.49
CA THR A 548 6.11 -5.29 -14.05
C THR A 548 6.33 -5.47 -15.55
N VAL A 549 6.38 -6.72 -16.03
CA VAL A 549 6.50 -7.04 -17.47
C VAL A 549 5.42 -6.34 -18.33
N PRO A 550 5.74 -5.91 -19.56
CA PRO A 550 4.90 -4.96 -20.31
C PRO A 550 3.62 -5.53 -20.91
N TYR A 551 3.30 -6.81 -20.76
CA TYR A 551 2.22 -7.44 -21.52
C TYR A 551 0.87 -6.70 -21.46
N ARG A 552 0.49 -6.13 -20.31
CA ARG A 552 -0.74 -5.32 -20.18
C ARG A 552 -0.60 -3.97 -20.88
N TYR A 553 0.53 -3.29 -20.70
CA TYR A 553 0.84 -2.04 -21.37
C TYR A 553 0.80 -2.21 -22.90
N ASP A 554 1.54 -3.19 -23.43
CA ASP A 554 1.61 -3.48 -24.86
C ASP A 554 0.22 -3.78 -25.44
N ARG A 555 -0.64 -4.45 -24.65
CA ARG A 555 -2.01 -4.76 -25.06
C ARG A 555 -2.89 -3.53 -25.12
N ILE A 556 -2.80 -2.63 -24.14
CA ILE A 556 -3.51 -1.33 -24.16
C ILE A 556 -3.07 -0.50 -25.38
N GLU A 557 -1.76 -0.42 -25.61
CA GLU A 557 -1.18 0.28 -26.76
C GLU A 557 -1.67 -0.29 -28.10
N GLN A 558 -1.74 -1.62 -28.23
CA GLN A 558 -2.28 -2.28 -29.42
C GLN A 558 -3.75 -1.91 -29.67
N LEU A 559 -4.57 -1.89 -28.61
CA LEU A 559 -6.00 -1.61 -28.73
C LEU A 559 -6.28 -0.12 -29.02
N LEU A 560 -5.47 0.79 -28.46
CA LEU A 560 -5.53 2.21 -28.77
C LEU A 560 -5.12 2.47 -30.23
N ALA A 561 -4.07 1.81 -30.71
CA ALA A 561 -3.64 1.93 -32.10
C ALA A 561 -4.64 1.33 -33.12
N ALA A 562 -5.53 0.43 -32.69
CA ALA A 562 -6.42 -0.31 -33.59
C ALA A 562 -7.56 0.52 -34.18
N THR A 563 -7.78 1.76 -33.72
CA THR A 563 -8.84 2.63 -34.24
C THR A 563 -8.37 4.09 -34.23
N PRO A 564 -8.63 4.88 -35.30
CA PRO A 564 -8.14 6.26 -35.38
C PRO A 564 -8.81 7.22 -34.39
N GLN A 565 -10.02 6.91 -33.90
CA GLN A 565 -10.75 7.72 -32.94
C GLN A 565 -11.48 6.88 -31.88
N HIS A 566 -11.42 7.34 -30.63
CA HIS A 566 -12.03 6.70 -29.46
C HIS A 566 -13.25 7.46 -28.94
N ASP A 567 -14.18 6.71 -28.37
CA ASP A 567 -15.29 7.16 -27.55
C ASP A 567 -15.35 6.37 -26.24
N VAL A 568 -16.26 6.72 -25.34
CA VAL A 568 -16.45 6.03 -24.05
C VAL A 568 -16.65 4.52 -24.24
N ALA A 569 -17.42 4.10 -25.25
CA ALA A 569 -17.65 2.68 -25.51
C ALA A 569 -16.36 1.94 -25.91
N SER A 570 -15.48 2.56 -26.70
CA SER A 570 -14.17 2.01 -27.01
C SER A 570 -13.26 1.94 -25.79
N MET A 571 -13.28 2.95 -24.91
CA MET A 571 -12.52 2.95 -23.66
C MET A 571 -12.98 1.80 -22.75
N GLN A 572 -14.28 1.57 -22.63
CA GLN A 572 -14.85 0.44 -21.87
C GLN A 572 -14.46 -0.92 -22.46
N ARG A 573 -14.41 -1.05 -23.80
CA ARG A 573 -13.93 -2.29 -24.44
C ARG A 573 -12.45 -2.57 -24.14
N ILE A 574 -11.63 -1.52 -24.07
CA ILE A 574 -10.22 -1.64 -23.68
C ILE A 574 -10.11 -2.08 -22.22
N GLN A 575 -10.87 -1.46 -21.30
CA GLN A 575 -10.93 -1.87 -19.90
C GLN A 575 -11.40 -3.33 -19.73
N GLY A 576 -12.34 -3.78 -20.55
CA GLY A 576 -12.91 -5.12 -20.49
C GLY A 576 -12.14 -6.20 -21.25
N ASP A 577 -10.97 -5.90 -21.83
CA ASP A 577 -10.18 -6.90 -22.55
C ASP A 577 -9.53 -7.93 -21.60
N GLN A 578 -9.52 -9.19 -22.00
CA GLN A 578 -9.08 -10.33 -21.18
C GLN A 578 -7.97 -11.15 -21.85
N LEU A 579 -7.44 -10.72 -23.01
CA LEU A 579 -6.41 -11.46 -23.73
C LEU A 579 -5.06 -11.44 -22.98
N SER A 580 -4.53 -12.62 -22.63
CA SER A 580 -3.17 -12.77 -22.11
C SER A 580 -2.15 -13.00 -23.23
N ALA A 581 -1.43 -11.95 -23.62
CA ALA A 581 -0.34 -12.05 -24.58
C ALA A 581 0.82 -12.95 -24.10
N ALA A 582 1.03 -13.05 -22.78
CA ALA A 582 2.00 -13.97 -22.19
C ALA A 582 1.60 -15.43 -22.43
N THR A 583 0.33 -15.78 -22.19
CA THR A 583 -0.19 -17.14 -22.40
C THR A 583 -0.08 -17.56 -23.86
N VAL A 584 -0.39 -16.65 -24.80
CA VAL A 584 -0.24 -16.93 -26.25
C VAL A 584 1.22 -17.29 -26.60
N LYS A 585 2.21 -16.62 -26.01
CA LYS A 585 3.63 -16.95 -26.22
C LYS A 585 4.03 -18.29 -25.59
N LEU A 586 3.46 -18.63 -24.43
CA LEU A 586 3.79 -19.85 -23.69
C LEU A 586 3.06 -21.11 -24.21
N LEU A 587 1.92 -20.94 -24.87
CA LEU A 587 1.04 -22.03 -25.29
C LEU A 587 1.75 -23.17 -26.06
N PRO A 588 2.68 -22.90 -27.01
CA PRO A 588 3.39 -23.97 -27.72
C PRO A 588 4.30 -24.84 -26.84
N PHE A 589 4.66 -24.35 -25.64
CA PHE A 589 5.45 -25.08 -24.67
C PHE A 589 4.58 -25.83 -23.64
N LEU A 590 3.36 -25.34 -23.38
CA LEU A 590 2.42 -25.92 -22.41
C LEU A 590 1.55 -27.03 -22.99
N GLN A 591 1.36 -27.06 -24.31
CA GLN A 591 0.54 -28.07 -25.01
C GLN A 591 1.32 -29.34 -25.40
N LYS A 592 2.55 -29.48 -24.92
CA LYS A 592 3.36 -30.71 -25.04
C LYS A 592 3.17 -31.57 -23.80
#